data_AF-A0A662D927-F1
#
_entry.id   AF-A0A662D927-F1
#
_cell.length_a   1.000
_cell.length_b   1.000
_cell.length_c   1.000
_cell.angle_alpha   90.00
_cell.angle_beta   90.00
_cell.angle_gamma   90.00
#
_symmetry.space_group_name_H-M   'P 1'
#
loop_
_entity.id
_entity.type
_entity.pdbx_description
1 polymer ?
#
loop_
_entity_poly.entity_id
_entity_poly.type
_entity_poly.pdbx_seq_one_letter_code
_entity_poly.pdbx_strand_id
1 'polypeptide(L)' 'LNIFKAHPMGKRSSIIGEVVAGPKGKVYLVTSIGTHRVVDMLVEDQLPRIC' A
#
# COMPACT_ATOMS: atom_id res chain seq x y z
N LEU A 1 4.26 13.95 8.14
CA LEU A 1 2.82 13.60 8.07
C LEU A 1 1.89 14.79 8.30
N ASN A 2 2.23 15.72 9.22
CA ASN A 2 1.38 16.87 9.56
C ASN A 2 0.99 17.76 8.35
N ILE A 3 1.91 17.96 7.40
CA ILE A 3 1.63 18.72 6.17
C ILE A 3 0.48 18.07 5.38
N PHE A 4 0.52 16.75 5.16
CA PHE A 4 -0.55 16.02 4.48
C PHE A 4 -1.85 16.04 5.28
N LYS A 5 -1.77 15.82 6.60
CA LYS A 5 -2.94 15.82 7.48
C LYS A 5 -3.62 17.18 7.62
N ALA A 6 -2.90 18.27 7.38
CA ALA A 6 -3.47 19.62 7.37
C ALA A 6 -4.37 19.87 6.15
N HIS A 7 -4.18 19.13 5.04
CA HIS A 7 -5.02 19.26 3.85
C HIS A 7 -6.36 18.54 4.04
N PRO A 8 -7.52 19.10 3.63
CA PRO A 8 -8.83 18.48 3.81
C PRO A 8 -8.94 17.04 3.28
N MET A 9 -8.33 16.75 2.13
CA MET A 9 -8.29 15.40 1.53
C MET A 9 -7.24 14.47 2.17
N GLY A 10 -6.27 15.01 2.91
CA GLY A 10 -5.15 14.26 3.50
C GLY A 10 -5.34 13.89 4.97
N LYS A 11 -6.52 14.12 5.55
CA LYS A 11 -6.82 13.83 6.98
C LYS A 11 -6.47 12.40 7.40
N ARG A 12 -6.59 11.43 6.48
CA ARG A 12 -6.30 10.01 6.72
C ARG A 12 -4.96 9.53 6.18
N SER A 13 -4.05 10.43 5.79
CA SER A 13 -2.73 10.04 5.32
C SER A 13 -1.96 9.31 6.42
N SER A 14 -1.32 8.21 6.04
CA SER A 14 -0.49 7.38 6.91
C SER A 14 0.75 6.91 6.16
N ILE A 15 1.81 6.63 6.90
CA ILE A 15 2.90 5.79 6.41
C ILE A 15 2.37 4.36 6.41
N ILE A 16 2.56 3.63 5.30
CA ILE A 16 2.02 2.27 5.11
C ILE A 16 3.12 1.20 4.98
N GLY A 17 4.39 1.62 5.04
CA GLY A 17 5.53 0.72 4.90
C GLY A 17 6.83 1.49 4.65
N GLU A 18 7.85 0.73 4.29
CA GLU A 18 9.20 1.22 4.03
C GLU A 18 9.82 0.46 2.85
N VAL A 19 10.89 1.03 2.28
CA VAL A 19 11.69 0.38 1.23
C VAL A 19 12.85 -0.33 1.90
N VAL A 20 12.97 -1.63 1.65
CA VAL A 20 14.04 -2.47 2.19
C VAL A 20 14.98 -2.95 1.08
N ALA A 21 16.16 -3.44 1.46
CA ALA A 21 17.20 -3.84 0.51
C ALA A 21 16.79 -5.00 -0.43
N GLY A 22 15.82 -5.84 -0.04
CA GLY A 22 15.32 -6.88 -0.92
C GLY A 22 14.12 -7.65 -0.36
N PRO A 23 13.61 -8.62 -1.14
CA PRO A 23 13.93 -8.89 -2.55
C PRO A 23 13.42 -7.79 -3.49
N LYS A 24 14.19 -7.51 -4.55
CA LYS A 24 13.82 -6.47 -5.54
C LYS A 24 12.55 -6.86 -6.30
N GLY A 25 11.71 -5.86 -6.59
CA GLY A 25 10.49 -6.05 -7.38
C GLY A 25 9.37 -6.80 -6.65
N LYS A 26 9.44 -6.92 -5.32
CA LYS A 26 8.41 -7.53 -4.48
C LYS A 26 7.90 -6.54 -3.44
N VAL A 27 6.61 -6.65 -3.14
CA VAL A 27 5.95 -5.91 -2.08
C VAL A 27 5.38 -6.91 -1.08
N TYR A 28 5.65 -6.69 0.21
CA TYR A 28 5.17 -7.54 1.28
C TYR A 28 4.20 -6.76 2.17
N LEU A 29 3.03 -7.35 2.39
CA LEU A 29 2.08 -6.90 3.39
C LEU A 29 2.37 -7.62 4.72
N VAL A 30 2.54 -6.83 5.78
CA VAL A 30 2.46 -7.35 7.15
C VAL A 30 0.98 -7.46 7.51
N THR A 31 0.51 -8.67 7.76
CA THR A 31 -0.89 -8.92 8.14
C THR A 31 -1.16 -8.46 9.58
N SER A 32 -2.42 -8.40 9.97
CA SER A 32 -2.81 -8.02 11.35
C SER A 32 -2.26 -8.96 12.43
N ILE A 33 -1.89 -10.19 12.06
CA ILE A 33 -1.28 -11.19 12.96
C ILE A 33 0.26 -11.24 12.83
N GLY A 34 0.86 -10.30 12.08
CA GLY A 34 2.31 -10.14 11.97
C GLY A 34 3.00 -11.05 10.95
N THR A 35 2.25 -11.80 10.13
CA THR A 35 2.84 -12.62 9.06
C THR A 35 3.06 -11.79 7.79
N HIS A 36 3.97 -12.23 6.92
CA HIS A 36 4.21 -11.60 5.63
C HIS A 36 3.44 -12.30 4.51
N ARG A 37 2.76 -11.51 3.68
CA ARG A 37 2.11 -11.96 2.44
C ARG A 37 2.64 -11.15 1.26
N VAL A 38 2.94 -11.82 0.15
CA VAL A 38 3.31 -11.12 -1.09
C VAL A 38 2.07 -10.44 -1.67
N VAL A 39 2.22 -9.15 -2.01
CA VAL A 39 1.21 -8.41 -2.79
C VAL A 39 1.59 -8.56 -4.26
N ASP A 40 0.88 -9.45 -4.95
CA ASP A 40 1.06 -9.66 -6.39
C ASP A 40 0.33 -8.59 -7.20
N MET A 41 0.85 -8.33 -8.39
CA MET A 41 0.17 -7.49 -9.37
C MET A 41 -1.11 -8.19 -9.83
N LEU A 42 -2.21 -7.45 -9.94
CA LEU A 42 -3.45 -7.96 -10.53
C LEU A 42 -3.21 -8.30 -12.00
N VAL A 43 -3.69 -9.46 -12.43
CA VAL A 43 -3.59 -9.91 -13.84
C VAL A 43 -4.59 -9.15 -14.70
N GLU A 44 -5.78 -8.88 -14.18
CA GLU A 44 -6.86 -8.14 -14.85
C GLU A 44 -7.61 -7.25 -13.83
N ASP A 45 -8.28 -6.22 -14.33
CA ASP A 45 -9.21 -5.42 -13.52
C ASP A 45 -10.54 -6.18 -13.34
N GLN A 46 -11.05 -6.19 -12.12
CA GLN A 46 -12.24 -6.98 -11.77
C GLN A 46 -13.56 -6.31 -12.18
N LEU A 47 -13.54 -5.01 -12.51
CA LEU A 47 -14.76 -4.25 -12.79
C LEU A 47 -14.68 -3.50 -14.13
N PRO A 48 -15.64 -3.74 -15.06
CA PRO A 48 -15.65 -3.03 -16.32
C PRO A 48 -16.00 -1.55 -16.11
N ARG A 49 -15.15 -0.66 -16.62
CA ARG A 49 -15.31 0.82 -16.56
C ARG A 49 -15.32 1.39 -15.12
N ILE A 50 -14.37 0.98 -14.28
CA ILE A 50 -14.27 1.47 -12.89
C ILE A 50 -13.60 2.86 -12.76
N CYS A 51 -12.97 3.35 -13.82
CA CYS A 51 -12.37 4.68 -13.85
C CYS A 51 -13.40 5.77 -14.15
#